data_AF-A0AAJ0PUY6-F1
#
_entry.id   AF-A0AAJ0PUY6-F1
#
_cell.length_a   1.000
_cell.length_b   1.000
_cell.length_c   1.000
_cell.angle_alpha   90.00
_cell.angle_beta   90.00
_cell.angle_gamma   90.00
#
_symmetry.space_group_name_H-M   'P 1'
#
loop_
_entity.id
_entity.type
_entity.pdbx_description
1 polymer ?
#
loop_
_entity_poly.entity_id
_entity_poly.type
_entity_poly.pdbx_seq_one_letter_code
_entity_poly.pdbx_strand_id
1 'polypeptide(L)' 'MKVKARSGLRVPKEHASRQYITDAEAVDVPDTAYYQRRVAEGDLIEENRSAAESSADVAPNPAVDSGAKKAAKGA' A
#
# COMPACT_ATOMS: atom_id res chain seq x y z
N MET A 1 -0.86 16.15 3.92
CA MET A 1 -1.73 15.14 4.57
C MET A 1 -0.82 14.06 5.14
N LYS A 2 -0.95 13.74 6.43
CA LYS A 2 -0.06 12.78 7.09
C LYS A 2 -0.66 11.39 7.06
N VAL A 3 -0.01 10.47 6.35
CA VAL A 3 -0.53 9.12 6.09
C VAL A 3 0.52 8.04 6.35
N LYS A 4 0.07 6.87 6.79
CA LYS A 4 0.86 5.64 6.90
C LYS A 4 0.23 4.55 6.05
N ALA A 5 1.01 3.60 5.56
CA ALA A 5 0.44 2.46 4.86
C ALA A 5 -0.23 1.48 5.83
N ARG A 6 -1.15 0.67 5.30
CA ARG A 6 -1.67 -0.50 6.01
C ARG A 6 -0.52 -1.44 6.36
N SER A 7 -0.61 -2.09 7.53
CA SER A 7 0.39 -3.05 7.98
C SER A 7 0.63 -4.15 6.95
N GLY A 8 1.90 -4.37 6.60
CA GLY A 8 2.29 -5.36 5.59
C GLY A 8 2.11 -4.91 4.13
N LEU A 9 1.64 -3.69 3.86
CA LEU A 9 1.55 -3.10 2.52
C LEU A 9 2.61 -1.99 2.35
N ARG A 10 3.09 -1.83 1.11
CA ARG A 10 4.00 -0.75 0.73
C ARG A 10 3.40 0.01 -0.44
N VAL A 11 3.05 1.28 -0.24
CA VAL A 11 2.40 2.11 -1.27
C VAL A 11 3.44 3.01 -1.93
N PRO A 12 3.66 2.93 -3.25
CA PRO A 12 4.59 3.83 -3.95
C PRO A 12 4.14 5.30 -3.85
N LYS A 13 5.10 6.23 -3.80
CA LYS A 13 4.78 7.68 -3.88
C LYS A 13 4.50 8.07 -5.34
N GLU A 14 3.52 8.95 -5.55
CA GLU A 14 3.03 9.38 -6.87
C GLU A 14 4.16 9.87 -7.80
N HIS A 15 5.08 10.67 -7.26
CA HIS A 15 6.20 11.25 -8.02
C HIS A 15 7.55 10.58 -7.74
N ALA A 16 7.56 9.49 -6.98
CA ALA A 16 8.79 8.80 -6.62
C ALA A 16 8.53 7.30 -6.47
N SER A 17 8.53 6.58 -7.59
CA SER A 17 8.24 5.14 -7.63
C SER A 17 9.24 4.28 -6.84
N ARG A 18 10.41 4.83 -6.50
CA ARG A 18 11.44 4.20 -5.64
C ARG A 18 11.24 4.47 -4.16
N GLN A 19 10.35 5.39 -3.80
CA GLN A 19 9.99 5.69 -2.42
C GLN A 19 8.64 5.07 -2.11
N TYR A 20 8.57 4.43 -0.96
CA TYR A 20 7.37 3.74 -0.49
C TYR A 20 6.95 4.31 0.85
N ILE A 21 5.65 4.50 1.01
CA ILE A 21 5.01 4.74 2.29
C ILE A 21 4.77 3.36 2.90
N THR A 22 5.21 3.17 4.13
CA THR A 22 5.03 1.94 4.91
C THR A 22 4.21 2.24 6.16
N ASP A 23 3.91 1.20 6.92
CA ASP A 23 3.25 1.28 8.23
C ASP A 23 4.20 1.72 9.36
N ALA A 24 5.51 1.73 9.10
CA ALA A 24 6.53 2.06 10.09
C ALA A 24 6.60 3.55 10.44
N GLU A 25 6.40 4.43 9.45
CA GLU A 25 6.48 5.88 9.63
C GLU A 25 5.35 6.58 8.88
N ALA A 26 4.69 7.53 9.57
CA ALA A 26 3.70 8.39 8.97
C ALA A 26 4.39 9.50 8.17
N VAL A 27 4.16 9.52 6.86
CA VAL A 27 4.79 10.43 5.91
C VAL A 27 3.82 11.56 5.56
N ASP A 28 4.32 12.79 5.54
CA ASP A 28 3.55 13.90 4.97
C ASP A 28 3.61 13.86 3.44
N VAL A 29 2.44 13.81 2.82
CA VAL A 29 2.26 13.77 1.37
C VAL A 29 1.35 14.90 0.92
N PRO A 30 1.46 15.39 -0.33
CA PRO A 30 0.52 16.35 -0.87
C PRO A 30 -0.90 15.76 -0.93
N ASP A 31 -1.90 16.62 -0.75
CA ASP A 31 -3.31 16.23 -0.85
C ASP A 31 -3.73 16.12 -2.32
N THR A 32 -3.33 15.02 -2.95
CA THR A 32 -3.64 14.71 -4.36
C THR A 32 -4.67 13.60 -4.43
N ALA A 33 -5.37 13.52 -5.58
CA ALA A 33 -6.34 12.46 -5.85
C ALA A 33 -5.73 11.05 -5.75
N TYR A 34 -4.42 10.89 -6.00
CA TYR A 34 -3.72 9.63 -5.83
C TYR A 34 -3.78 9.14 -4.38
N TYR A 35 -3.40 10.00 -3.43
CA TYR A 35 -3.34 9.64 -2.02
C TYR A 35 -4.74 9.52 -1.40
N GLN A 36 -5.68 10.38 -1.78
CA GLN A 36 -7.07 10.27 -1.36
C GLN A 36 -7.70 8.93 -1.78
N ARG A 37 -7.45 8.47 -3.02
CA ARG A 37 -7.93 7.16 -3.48
C ARG A 37 -7.34 6.01 -2.66
N ARG A 38 -6.03 6.05 -2.39
CA ARG A 38 -5.38 5.04 -1.54
C ARG A 38 -5.92 5.02 -0.12
N VAL A 39 -6.30 6.17 0.42
CA VAL A 39 -6.99 6.24 1.72
C VAL A 39 -8.39 5.64 1.64
N ALA A 40 -9.15 5.94 0.57
CA ALA A 40 -10.49 5.40 0.36
C ALA A 40 -10.51 3.87 0.13
N GLU A 41 -9.48 3.33 -0.54
CA GLU A 41 -9.26 1.88 -0.70
C GLU A 41 -8.79 1.22 0.61
N GLY A 42 -8.34 2.02 1.59
CA GLY A 42 -7.80 1.56 2.86
C GLY A 42 -6.35 1.06 2.77
N ASP A 43 -5.64 1.37 1.69
CA ASP A 43 -4.21 1.11 1.54
C ASP A 43 -3.37 2.09 2.37
N LEU A 44 -3.84 3.32 2.50
CA LEU A 44 -3.27 4.36 3.35
C LEU A 44 -4.24 4.72 4.48
N ILE A 45 -3.68 5.05 5.64
CA ILE A 45 -4.40 5.44 6.83
C ILE A 45 -3.92 6.84 7.22
N GLU A 46 -4.85 7.78 7.30
CA GLU A 46 -4.56 9.15 7.77
C GLU A 46 -4.27 9.15 9.27
N GLU A 47 -3.10 9.62 9.67
CA GLU A 47 -2.73 9.69 11.10
C GLU A 47 -3.63 10.63 11.88
N ASN A 48 -4.06 11.75 11.27
CA ASN A 48 -4.94 12.70 11.94
C ASN A 48 -6.36 12.13 12.22
N ARG A 49 -6.70 10.98 11.63
CA ARG A 49 -7.96 10.27 11.84
C ARG A 49 -7.78 8.97 12.65
N SER A 50 -6.54 8.48 12.77
CA SER A 50 -6.23 7.14 13.27
C SER A 50 -5.83 7.14 14.75
N ALA A 51 -6.81 7.39 15.61
CA ALA A 51 -6.74 6.93 17.01
C ALA A 51 -7.84 5.90 17.35
N ALA A 52 -8.79 5.62 16.45
CA ALA A 52 -9.96 4.82 16.81
C ALA A 52 -10.01 3.40 16.22
N GLU A 53 -9.68 3.14 14.96
CA GLU A 53 -10.09 1.85 14.37
C GLU A 53 -9.06 1.25 13.39
N SER A 54 -8.95 -0.09 13.44
CA SER A 54 -8.33 -0.99 12.46
C SER A 54 -6.95 -1.60 12.76
N SER A 55 -6.67 -1.91 14.03
CA SER A 55 -5.87 -3.09 14.40
C SER A 55 -6.80 -4.28 14.65
N ALA A 56 -7.46 -4.78 13.61
CA ALA A 56 -8.10 -6.09 13.65
C ALA A 56 -8.23 -6.65 12.24
N ASP A 57 -7.59 -7.81 12.05
CA ASP A 57 -7.85 -8.79 11.00
C ASP A 57 -7.33 -8.50 9.57
N VAL A 58 -6.17 -9.08 9.24
CA VAL A 58 -6.03 -9.94 8.05
C VAL A 58 -4.83 -10.86 8.32
N ALA A 59 -5.13 -12.13 8.52
CA ALA A 59 -4.17 -13.21 8.53
C ALA A 59 -3.28 -13.16 7.27
N PRO A 60 -1.97 -13.43 7.36
CA PRO A 60 -1.15 -13.53 6.17
C PRO A 60 -1.60 -14.77 5.38
N ASN A 61 -2.29 -14.57 4.27
CA ASN A 61 -2.44 -15.61 3.25
C ASN A 61 -1.35 -15.39 2.18
N PRO A 62 -0.19 -16.08 2.24
CA PRO A 62 0.81 -15.99 1.20
C PRO A 62 0.36 -16.84 0.00
N ALA A 63 -0.50 -16.27 -0.85
CA ALA A 63 -0.85 -16.88 -2.12
C ALA A 63 -0.93 -15.82 -3.22
N VAL A 64 0.21 -15.19 -3.52
CA VAL A 64 0.45 -14.69 -4.89
C VAL A 64 1.25 -15.74 -5.62
N ASP A 65 0.51 -16.71 -6.15
CA ASP A 65 0.85 -17.48 -7.35
C ASP A 65 1.37 -16.50 -8.41
N SER A 66 2.70 -16.43 -8.55
CA SER A 66 3.31 -15.80 -9.72
C SER A 66 3.19 -16.80 -10.86
N GLY A 67 2.09 -16.68 -11.58
CA GLY A 67 1.69 -17.53 -12.69
C GLY A 67 2.83 -17.83 -13.66
N ALA A 68 3.01 -19.13 -13.91
CA ALA A 68 3.73 -19.64 -15.06
C ALA A 68 3.08 -19.14 -16.36
N LYS A 69 3.79 -18.31 -17.13
CA LYS A 69 3.51 -18.14 -18.56
C LYS A 69 4.57 -18.83 -19.43
N LYS A 70 4.16 -20.02 -19.85
CA LYS A 70 4.48 -20.79 -21.07
C LYS A 70 5.12 -19.99 -22.22
N ALA A 71 6.23 -20.48 -22.78
CA ALA A 71 6.55 -20.41 -24.21
C ALA A 71 7.53 -21.52 -24.61
N ALA A 72 7.13 -22.33 -25.59
CA ALA A 72 7.91 -23.38 -26.23
C ALA A 72 8.32 -22.93 -27.64
N LYS A 73 9.60 -23.12 -28.02
CA LYS A 73 10.19 -23.22 -29.38
C LYS A 73 11.72 -23.29 -29.15
N GLY A 74 12.51 -24.26 -29.58
CA GLY A 74 12.48 -25.14 -30.74
C GLY A 74 13.79 -24.93 -31.49
N ALA A 75 14.67 -25.95 -31.49
CA ALA A 75 15.69 -26.31 -32.48
C ALA A 75 16.67 -27.29 -31.83
#